data_AF-Q5DC57-F1
#
_entry.id   AF-Q5DC57-F1
#
_cell.length_a   1.000
_cell.length_b   1.000
_cell.length_c   1.000
_cell.angle_alpha   90.00
_cell.angle_beta   90.00
_cell.angle_gamma   90.00
#
_symmetry.space_group_name_H-M   'P 1'
#
loop_
_entity.id
_entity.type
_entity.pdbx_description
1 polymer ?
#
loop_
_entity_poly.entity_id
_entity_poly.type
_entity_poly.pdbx_seq_one_letter_code
_entity_poly.pdbx_strand_id
1 'polypeptide(L)'
;MNGRLHLGHAFSLSKCEFSAGYERLKGKLTLWPFGLHCTGTPILASADKLSRECEEFGCPPAFPCEDPNVSAEVETETVVQGRSKKSKAVGKSGGTKFQWQIMESLGLDTNEIVKFKDPRYWLKFFPALAVEDLHKLGVKVDWRRSFITTDINPYYDSFVRWQFLTLRKKKKFCMVSDTRYSLPEIISHVWIMNELVVEGVGPQNIL
;
A
#
# COMPACT_ATOMS: atom_id res chain seq x y z
N MET A 1 0.17 -2.28 4.01
CA MET A 1 1.47 -1.58 4.08
C MET A 1 2.42 -2.35 3.19
N ASN A 2 2.58 -1.93 1.95
CA ASN A 2 3.45 -2.58 0.95
C ASN A 2 4.73 -1.76 0.66
N GLY A 3 5.07 -0.81 1.54
CA GLY A 3 6.19 0.11 1.37
C GLY A 3 6.22 1.17 2.46
N ARG A 4 7.19 2.09 2.36
CA ARG A 4 7.30 3.26 3.25
C ARG A 4 6.25 4.33 2.93
N LEU A 5 5.94 5.16 3.93
CA LEU A 5 5.03 6.29 3.75
C LEU A 5 5.72 7.39 2.95
N HIS A 6 5.22 7.68 1.75
CA HIS A 6 5.67 8.82 0.94
C HIS A 6 5.00 10.16 1.31
N LEU A 7 5.50 11.26 0.73
CA LEU A 7 5.04 12.63 1.01
C LEU A 7 3.53 12.86 0.78
N GLY A 8 2.92 12.18 -0.20
CA GLY A 8 1.47 12.20 -0.39
C GLY A 8 0.66 11.70 0.83
N HIS A 9 1.18 10.72 1.58
CA HIS A 9 0.58 10.30 2.85
C HIS A 9 0.75 11.40 3.91
N ALA A 10 1.96 11.98 4.01
CA ALA A 10 2.24 13.09 4.91
C ALA A 10 1.31 14.29 4.68
N PHE A 11 1.07 14.65 3.42
CA PHE A 11 0.12 15.69 3.05
C PHE A 11 -1.30 15.37 3.54
N SER A 12 -1.80 14.17 3.26
CA SER A 12 -3.14 13.76 3.69
C SER A 12 -3.29 13.72 5.22
N LEU A 13 -2.29 13.17 5.93
CA LEU A 13 -2.33 13.05 7.39
C LEU A 13 -2.18 14.42 8.10
N SER A 14 -1.46 15.37 7.50
CA SER A 14 -1.24 16.72 8.05
C SER A 14 -2.54 17.45 8.38
N LYS A 15 -3.60 17.22 7.60
CA LYS A 15 -4.92 17.83 7.81
C LYS A 15 -5.49 17.48 9.17
N CYS A 16 -5.42 16.20 9.55
CA CYS A 16 -5.88 15.72 10.84
C CYS A 16 -4.95 16.16 11.97
N GLU A 17 -3.63 16.12 11.74
CA GLU A 17 -2.62 16.54 12.72
C GLU A 17 -2.80 18.01 13.13
N PHE A 18 -2.96 18.92 12.16
CA PHE A 18 -3.18 20.34 12.45
C PHE A 18 -4.53 20.59 13.12
N SER A 19 -5.58 19.88 12.69
CA SER A 19 -6.90 19.97 13.31
C SER A 19 -6.88 19.51 14.77
N ALA A 20 -6.24 18.37 15.07
CA ALA A 20 -6.12 17.84 16.42
C ALA A 20 -5.26 18.75 17.32
N GLY A 21 -4.18 19.34 16.79
CA GLY A 21 -3.37 20.32 17.50
C GLY A 21 -4.15 21.60 17.83
N TYR A 22 -4.86 22.15 16.86
CA TYR A 22 -5.64 23.37 17.03
C TYR A 22 -6.79 23.22 18.04
N GLU A 23 -7.56 22.13 17.95
CA GLU A 23 -8.66 21.87 18.88
C GLU A 23 -8.16 21.59 20.31
N ARG A 24 -6.94 21.04 20.45
CA ARG A 24 -6.28 20.92 21.76
C ARG A 24 -5.92 22.27 22.36
N LEU A 25 -5.47 23.24 21.54
CA LEU A 25 -5.21 24.62 22.00
C LEU A 25 -6.49 25.33 22.45
N LYS A 26 -7.65 24.98 21.89
CA LYS A 26 -8.96 25.44 22.37
C LYS A 26 -9.42 24.80 23.69
N GLY A 27 -8.61 23.92 24.29
CA GLY A 27 -8.95 23.20 25.52
C GLY A 27 -9.82 21.97 25.32
N LYS A 28 -10.02 21.48 24.08
CA LYS A 28 -10.73 20.22 23.85
C LYS A 28 -9.82 19.01 24.07
N LEU A 29 -10.41 17.94 24.59
CA LEU A 29 -9.76 16.63 24.65
C LEU A 29 -9.81 15.99 23.25
N THR A 30 -8.66 15.97 22.57
CA THR A 30 -8.55 15.38 21.23
C THR A 30 -8.04 13.94 21.30
N LEU A 31 -8.72 13.04 20.61
CA LEU A 31 -8.29 11.65 20.42
C LEU A 31 -7.96 11.44 18.95
N TRP A 32 -6.70 11.11 18.68
CA TRP A 32 -6.25 10.79 17.33
C TRP A 32 -5.49 9.46 17.32
N PRO A 33 -6.16 8.35 16.96
CA PRO A 33 -5.53 7.04 16.82
C PRO A 33 -5.02 6.84 15.38
N PHE A 34 -4.10 5.90 15.20
CA PHE A 34 -3.57 5.54 13.89
C PHE A 34 -3.51 4.02 13.72
N GLY A 35 -4.17 3.49 12.69
CA GLY A 35 -4.18 2.07 12.34
C GLY A 35 -3.36 1.78 11.09
N LEU A 36 -2.77 0.59 11.01
CA LEU A 36 -1.89 0.18 9.92
C LEU A 36 -2.59 -0.88 9.07
N HIS A 37 -3.10 -0.44 7.91
CA HIS A 37 -3.84 -1.31 7.01
C HIS A 37 -2.91 -2.28 6.29
N CYS A 38 -3.05 -3.57 6.55
CA CYS A 38 -2.24 -4.61 5.94
C CYS A 38 -3.06 -5.75 5.31
N THR A 39 -4.38 -5.64 5.32
CA THR A 39 -5.27 -6.56 4.60
C THR A 39 -5.25 -6.21 3.11
N GLY A 40 -5.24 -7.21 2.24
CA GLY A 40 -5.32 -6.98 0.80
C GLY A 40 -4.29 -7.77 0.00
N THR A 41 -4.52 -7.85 -1.30
CA THR A 41 -3.69 -8.60 -2.24
C THR A 41 -2.37 -7.92 -2.64
N PRO A 42 -2.15 -6.58 -2.54
CA PRO A 42 -0.90 -5.98 -3.01
C PRO A 42 0.36 -6.49 -2.31
N ILE A 43 0.28 -6.84 -1.03
CA ILE A 43 1.43 -7.39 -0.28
C ILE A 43 1.76 -8.79 -0.81
N LEU A 44 0.74 -9.63 -0.97
CA LEU A 44 0.89 -10.98 -1.52
C LEU A 44 1.43 -10.93 -2.96
N ALA A 45 0.85 -10.11 -3.82
CA ALA A 45 1.30 -9.96 -5.20
C ALA A 45 2.77 -9.50 -5.30
N SER A 46 3.21 -8.62 -4.39
CA SER A 46 4.59 -8.15 -4.35
C SER A 46 5.55 -9.23 -3.85
N ALA A 47 5.14 -10.03 -2.85
CA ALA A 47 5.90 -11.17 -2.35
C ALA A 47 6.02 -12.29 -3.40
N ASP A 48 4.92 -12.61 -4.09
CA ASP A 48 4.91 -13.61 -5.16
C ASP A 48 5.77 -13.18 -6.35
N LYS A 49 5.70 -11.90 -6.76
CA LYS A 49 6.57 -11.34 -7.80
C LYS A 49 8.05 -11.46 -7.40
N LEU A 50 8.38 -11.17 -6.15
CA LEU A 50 9.74 -11.31 -5.64
C LEU A 50 10.20 -12.78 -5.61
N SER A 51 9.33 -13.73 -5.24
CA SER A 51 9.64 -15.16 -5.28
C SER A 51 9.97 -15.61 -6.70
N ARG A 52 9.15 -15.21 -7.68
CA ARG A 52 9.36 -15.52 -9.10
C ARG A 52 10.67 -14.96 -9.63
N GLU A 53 10.97 -13.68 -9.37
CA GLU A 53 12.24 -13.07 -9.78
C GLU A 53 13.44 -13.83 -9.20
N CYS A 54 13.33 -14.31 -7.96
CA CYS A 54 14.39 -15.08 -7.33
C CYS A 54 14.53 -16.52 -7.88
N GLU A 55 13.43 -17.12 -8.32
CA GLU A 55 13.42 -18.45 -8.95
C GLU A 55 13.97 -18.39 -10.38
N GLU A 56 13.67 -17.32 -11.12
CA GLU A 56 14.08 -17.11 -12.51
C GLU A 56 15.54 -16.61 -12.62
N PHE A 57 15.99 -15.69 -11.74
CA PHE A 57 17.28 -15.01 -11.86
C PHE A 57 18.29 -15.32 -10.73
N GLY A 58 17.88 -16.06 -9.69
CA GLY A 58 18.72 -16.40 -8.52
C GLY A 58 18.58 -15.45 -7.32
N CYS A 59 19.34 -15.72 -6.25
CA CYS A 59 19.40 -14.90 -5.03
C CYS A 59 20.88 -14.66 -4.65
N PRO A 60 21.48 -13.50 -4.94
CA PRO A 60 20.90 -12.30 -5.57
C PRO A 60 20.57 -12.50 -7.06
N PRO A 61 19.49 -11.87 -7.57
CA PRO A 61 19.08 -12.02 -8.96
C PRO A 61 20.05 -11.30 -9.92
N ALA A 62 20.54 -12.02 -10.92
CA ALA A 62 21.27 -11.43 -12.04
C ALA A 62 20.28 -11.09 -13.16
N PHE A 63 19.74 -9.88 -13.14
CA PHE A 63 18.87 -9.40 -14.22
C PHE A 63 19.67 -9.17 -15.51
N PRO A 64 19.08 -9.39 -16.70
CA PRO A 64 19.68 -8.93 -17.95
C PRO A 64 19.97 -7.43 -17.84
N CYS A 65 21.20 -7.01 -18.14
CA CYS A 65 21.55 -5.59 -18.16
C CYS A 65 20.62 -4.86 -19.15
N GLU A 66 19.69 -4.06 -18.63
CA GLU A 66 19.04 -3.03 -19.44
C GLU A 66 20.06 -1.91 -19.65
N ASP A 67 20.34 -1.57 -20.92
CA ASP A 67 21.25 -0.49 -21.28
C ASP A 67 20.84 0.83 -20.58
N PRO A 68 21.76 1.53 -19.90
CA PRO A 68 21.46 2.71 -19.09
C PRO A 68 21.14 3.98 -19.91
N ASN A 69 20.89 3.87 -21.21
CA ASN A 69 20.87 5.03 -22.11
C ASN A 69 19.50 5.72 -22.29
N VAL A 70 18.54 5.50 -21.38
CA VAL A 70 17.30 6.29 -21.34
C VAL A 70 16.88 6.58 -19.90
N SER A 71 17.67 7.39 -19.19
CA SER A 71 17.23 8.36 -18.15
C SER A 71 18.42 8.85 -17.31
N ALA A 72 19.38 9.50 -17.97
CA ALA A 72 20.40 10.28 -17.29
C ALA A 72 20.43 11.70 -17.88
N GLU A 73 19.35 12.45 -17.67
CA GLU A 73 19.44 13.91 -17.62
C GLU A 73 18.91 14.39 -16.28
N VAL A 74 19.86 14.88 -15.50
CA VAL A 74 19.70 15.57 -14.23
C VAL A 74 19.02 16.90 -14.53
N GLU A 75 17.73 17.04 -14.23
CA GLU A 75 17.11 18.36 -14.13
C GLU A 75 17.30 18.90 -12.72
N THR A 76 18.38 19.66 -12.56
CA THR A 76 18.56 20.67 -11.51
C THR A 76 17.33 21.58 -11.42
N GLU A 77 16.86 21.79 -10.21
CA GLU A 77 15.76 22.71 -9.88
C GLU A 77 16.02 24.12 -10.43
N THR A 78 15.09 24.63 -11.25
CA THR A 78 14.80 26.06 -11.32
C THR A 78 13.29 26.28 -11.25
N VAL A 79 12.89 27.06 -10.26
CA VAL A 79 11.52 27.49 -9.96
C VAL A 79 10.99 28.41 -11.05
N VAL A 80 9.85 28.09 -11.71
CA VAL A 80 8.76 29.06 -12.05
C VAL A 80 7.40 28.35 -12.21
N GLN A 81 6.38 29.02 -11.66
CA GLN A 81 4.92 28.85 -11.63
C GLN A 81 4.18 28.18 -12.81
N GLY A 82 3.23 27.30 -12.44
CA GLY A 82 1.81 27.42 -12.83
C GLY A 82 1.30 26.72 -14.11
N ARG A 83 0.68 25.53 -13.97
CA ARG A 83 -0.66 25.16 -14.51
C ARG A 83 -0.92 23.65 -14.34
N SER A 84 -1.97 23.32 -13.62
CA SER A 84 -2.47 21.96 -13.44
C SER A 84 -3.13 21.43 -14.73
N LYS A 85 -2.46 20.52 -15.44
CA LYS A 85 -3.09 19.65 -16.45
C LYS A 85 -3.30 18.26 -15.86
N LYS A 86 -4.57 17.85 -15.79
CA LYS A 86 -5.03 16.48 -15.46
C LYS A 86 -4.49 15.50 -16.51
N SER A 87 -3.49 14.68 -16.13
CA SER A 87 -3.06 13.53 -16.93
C SER A 87 -2.69 12.37 -15.99
N LYS A 88 -3.68 11.75 -15.35
CA LYS A 88 -3.50 10.59 -14.46
C LYS A 88 -3.13 9.29 -15.20
N ALA A 89 -3.11 9.30 -16.53
CA ALA A 89 -2.90 8.13 -17.38
C ALA A 89 -1.50 8.01 -18.02
N VAL A 90 -0.70 9.09 -18.06
CA VAL A 90 0.60 9.09 -18.76
C VAL A 90 1.79 8.80 -17.83
N GLY A 91 1.60 8.85 -16.51
CA GLY A 91 2.67 8.61 -15.54
C GLY A 91 2.97 7.14 -15.21
N LYS A 92 2.29 6.17 -15.85
CA LYS A 92 2.45 4.72 -15.57
C LYS A 92 3.22 3.95 -16.65
N SER A 93 3.82 4.63 -17.61
CA SER A 93 4.74 4.06 -18.61
C SER A 93 6.19 4.39 -18.27
N GLY A 94 6.58 4.17 -17.01
CA GLY A 94 7.99 4.02 -16.64
C GLY A 94 8.35 2.54 -16.74
N GLY A 95 9.48 2.20 -17.36
CA GLY A 95 9.92 0.83 -17.66
C GLY A 95 9.73 -0.16 -16.50
N THR A 96 9.58 -1.44 -16.84
CA THR A 96 9.32 -2.56 -15.91
C THR A 96 10.45 -2.73 -14.90
N LYS A 97 10.46 -1.90 -13.85
CA LYS A 97 11.36 -2.08 -12.72
C LYS A 97 11.03 -3.39 -12.02
N PHE A 98 12.04 -4.23 -11.85
CA PHE A 98 11.93 -5.47 -11.09
C PHE A 98 11.63 -5.14 -9.62
N GLN A 99 10.85 -6.01 -8.96
CA GLN A 99 10.48 -5.81 -7.57
C GLN A 99 11.73 -5.80 -6.68
N TRP A 100 12.72 -6.64 -6.97
CA TRP A 100 14.01 -6.66 -6.30
C TRP A 100 14.71 -5.29 -6.33
N GLN A 101 14.80 -4.65 -7.50
CA GLN A 101 15.43 -3.33 -7.65
C GLN A 101 14.69 -2.24 -6.85
N ILE A 102 13.36 -2.35 -6.74
CA ILE A 102 12.56 -1.44 -5.89
C ILE A 102 12.93 -1.64 -4.42
N MET A 103 13.11 -2.89 -3.98
CA MET A 103 13.51 -3.20 -2.60
C MET A 103 14.94 -2.71 -2.28
N GLU A 104 15.86 -2.78 -3.24
CA GLU A 104 17.20 -2.20 -3.11
C GLU A 104 17.16 -0.67 -3.03
N SER A 105 16.30 -0.03 -3.83
CA SER A 105 16.11 1.44 -3.78
C SER A 105 15.56 1.95 -2.43
N LEU A 106 14.92 1.06 -1.65
CA LEU A 106 14.49 1.34 -0.27
C LEU A 106 15.65 1.26 0.75
N GLY A 107 16.85 0.91 0.31
CA GLY A 107 18.06 0.80 1.14
C GLY A 107 18.11 -0.48 1.97
N LEU A 108 17.46 -1.56 1.51
CA LEU A 108 17.45 -2.84 2.21
C LEU A 108 18.65 -3.70 1.79
N ASP A 109 19.23 -4.42 2.76
CA ASP A 109 20.31 -5.37 2.48
C ASP A 109 19.79 -6.57 1.69
N THR A 110 20.61 -7.09 0.78
CA THR A 110 20.30 -8.25 -0.06
C THR A 110 19.81 -9.45 0.76
N ASN A 111 20.39 -9.72 1.93
CA ASN A 111 19.98 -10.84 2.79
C ASN A 111 18.61 -10.60 3.45
N GLU A 112 18.23 -9.33 3.64
CA GLU A 112 16.94 -8.97 4.17
C GLU A 112 15.85 -9.07 3.10
N ILE A 113 16.15 -8.67 1.87
CA ILE A 113 15.22 -8.75 0.72
C ILE A 113 14.67 -10.17 0.54
N VAL A 114 15.52 -11.19 0.71
CA VAL A 114 15.11 -12.61 0.61
C VAL A 114 13.97 -12.96 1.58
N LYS A 115 13.90 -12.34 2.76
CA LYS A 115 12.85 -12.61 3.75
C LYS A 115 11.48 -12.08 3.31
N PHE A 116 11.43 -11.12 2.38
CA PHE A 116 10.18 -10.59 1.84
C PHE A 116 9.49 -11.52 0.84
N LYS A 117 10.07 -12.69 0.54
CA LYS A 117 9.33 -13.77 -0.12
C LYS A 117 8.15 -14.26 0.72
N ASP A 118 8.25 -14.19 2.06
CA ASP A 118 7.12 -14.45 2.95
C ASP A 118 6.29 -13.17 3.15
N PRO A 119 5.00 -13.14 2.74
CA PRO A 119 4.10 -12.01 2.99
C PRO A 119 4.01 -11.61 4.46
N ARG A 120 4.22 -12.56 5.40
CA ARG A 120 4.15 -12.26 6.84
C ARG A 120 5.31 -11.39 7.32
N TYR A 121 6.45 -11.41 6.63
CA TYR A 121 7.59 -10.55 6.98
C TYR A 121 7.24 -9.07 6.75
N TRP A 122 6.53 -8.76 5.66
CA TRP A 122 6.03 -7.42 5.35
C TRP A 122 5.19 -6.83 6.48
N LEU A 123 4.35 -7.66 7.10
CA LEU A 123 3.44 -7.30 8.19
C LEU A 123 4.18 -6.93 9.48
N LYS A 124 5.45 -7.34 9.63
CA LYS A 124 6.28 -6.96 10.78
C LYS A 124 7.16 -5.76 10.46
N PHE A 125 7.78 -5.78 9.28
CA PHE A 125 8.80 -4.83 8.89
C PHE A 125 8.24 -3.43 8.61
N PHE A 126 7.33 -3.29 7.64
CA PHE A 126 6.84 -1.97 7.23
C PHE A 126 5.98 -1.26 8.28
N PRO A 127 5.11 -1.95 9.03
CA PRO A 127 4.38 -1.32 10.14
C PRO A 127 5.30 -0.71 11.20
N ALA A 128 6.38 -1.39 11.57
CA ALA A 128 7.34 -0.87 12.55
C ALA A 128 8.03 0.41 12.04
N LEU A 129 8.52 0.38 10.80
CA LEU A 129 9.15 1.55 10.17
C LEU A 129 8.18 2.73 10.02
N ALA A 130 6.93 2.47 9.65
CA ALA A 130 5.94 3.53 9.50
C ALA A 130 5.66 4.24 10.83
N VAL A 131 5.61 3.49 11.94
CA VAL A 131 5.47 4.08 13.28
C VAL A 131 6.71 4.91 13.63
N GLU A 132 7.91 4.41 13.36
CA GLU A 132 9.16 5.14 13.59
C GLU A 132 9.21 6.46 12.79
N ASP A 133 8.87 6.42 11.50
CA ASP A 133 8.84 7.59 10.62
C ASP A 133 7.81 8.62 11.11
N LEU A 134 6.63 8.16 11.56
CA LEU A 134 5.60 9.04 12.12
C LEU A 134 6.01 9.62 13.48
N HIS A 135 6.71 8.87 14.32
CA HIS A 135 7.30 9.38 15.56
C HIS A 135 8.29 10.51 15.26
N LYS A 136 9.18 10.33 14.26
CA LYS A 136 10.13 11.36 13.81
C LYS A 136 9.43 12.60 13.26
N LEU A 137 8.29 12.43 12.59
CA LEU A 137 7.46 13.54 12.12
C LEU A 137 6.80 14.33 13.27
N GLY A 138 6.70 13.76 14.48
CA GLY A 138 6.15 14.44 15.66
C GLY A 138 4.63 14.48 15.71
N VAL A 139 3.97 13.48 15.13
CA VAL A 139 2.50 13.42 15.06
C VAL A 139 1.88 13.18 16.44
N LYS A 140 0.73 13.81 16.72
CA LYS A 140 0.04 13.76 18.03
C LYS A 140 -0.86 12.52 18.19
N VAL A 141 -0.36 11.35 17.82
CA VAL A 141 -1.12 10.09 17.81
C VAL A 141 -1.05 9.37 19.17
N ASP A 142 -2.16 8.76 19.61
CA ASP A 142 -2.17 7.79 20.72
C ASP A 142 -1.82 6.38 20.21
N TRP A 143 -0.53 6.05 20.26
CA TRP A 143 0.03 4.79 19.76
C TRP A 143 -0.45 3.53 20.50
N ARG A 144 -0.97 3.67 21.72
CA ARG A 144 -1.54 2.54 22.47
C ARG A 144 -2.78 1.95 21.79
N ARG A 145 -3.37 2.70 20.86
CA ARG A 145 -4.56 2.33 20.09
C ARG A 145 -4.21 1.93 18.66
N SER A 146 -2.93 1.79 18.34
CA SER A 146 -2.48 1.33 17.03
C SER A 146 -2.60 -0.18 16.89
N PHE A 147 -2.99 -0.63 15.71
CA PHE A 147 -3.19 -2.05 15.41
C PHE A 147 -2.97 -2.34 13.92
N ILE A 148 -2.77 -3.62 13.61
CA ILE A 148 -2.70 -4.17 12.25
C ILE A 148 -4.03 -4.87 11.93
N THR A 149 -4.43 -4.85 10.66
CA THR A 149 -5.77 -5.29 10.21
C THR A 149 -5.86 -6.76 9.77
N THR A 150 -4.77 -7.52 9.83
CA THR A 150 -4.74 -8.95 9.42
C THR A 150 -5.11 -9.88 10.57
N ASP A 151 -5.27 -11.17 10.24
CA ASP A 151 -5.49 -12.28 11.16
C ASP A 151 -4.41 -12.46 12.24
N ILE A 152 -3.20 -11.93 11.99
CA ILE A 152 -2.12 -11.82 12.99
C ILE A 152 -2.59 -11.10 14.26
N ASN A 153 -3.54 -10.18 14.13
CA ASN A 153 -4.16 -9.52 15.28
C ASN A 153 -5.50 -10.18 15.63
N PRO A 154 -5.54 -11.07 16.64
CA PRO A 154 -6.76 -11.80 17.00
C PRO A 154 -7.91 -10.89 17.47
N TYR A 155 -7.59 -9.74 18.06
CA TYR A 155 -8.60 -8.78 18.51
C TYR A 155 -9.32 -8.12 17.34
N TYR A 156 -8.56 -7.69 16.33
CA TYR A 156 -9.14 -7.10 15.13
C TYR A 156 -9.87 -8.15 14.29
N ASP A 157 -9.34 -9.37 14.17
CA ASP A 157 -10.05 -10.49 13.54
C ASP A 157 -11.40 -10.74 14.21
N SER A 158 -11.43 -10.83 15.54
CA SER A 158 -12.68 -11.05 16.28
C SER A 158 -13.68 -9.91 16.09
N PHE A 159 -13.19 -8.66 15.99
CA PHE A 159 -14.03 -7.51 15.70
C PHE A 159 -14.65 -7.59 14.30
N VAL A 160 -13.85 -7.90 13.27
CA VAL A 160 -14.33 -8.06 11.89
C VAL A 160 -15.31 -9.24 11.80
N ARG A 161 -14.99 -10.38 12.40
CA ARG A 161 -15.88 -11.54 12.44
C ARG A 161 -17.23 -11.20 13.09
N TRP A 162 -17.24 -10.49 14.21
CA TRP A 162 -18.47 -10.00 14.83
C TRP A 162 -19.26 -9.07 13.88
N GLN A 163 -18.58 -8.16 13.16
CA GLN A 163 -19.21 -7.26 12.20
C GLN A 163 -19.92 -8.04 11.08
N PHE A 164 -19.25 -9.02 10.46
CA PHE A 164 -19.81 -9.82 9.38
C PHE A 164 -20.94 -10.74 9.86
N LEU A 165 -20.82 -11.35 11.03
CA LEU A 165 -21.90 -12.13 11.63
C LEU A 165 -23.14 -11.26 11.90
N THR A 166 -22.95 -10.02 12.34
CA THR A 166 -24.05 -9.06 12.56
C THR A 166 -24.70 -8.64 11.25
N LEU A 167 -23.93 -8.37 10.20
CA LEU A 167 -24.45 -8.04 8.87
C LEU A 167 -25.26 -9.19 8.27
N ARG A 168 -24.80 -10.43 8.45
CA ARG A 168 -25.55 -11.64 8.06
C ARG A 168 -26.89 -11.74 8.79
N LYS A 169 -26.91 -11.52 10.12
CA LYS A 169 -28.16 -11.50 10.92
C LYS A 169 -29.14 -10.44 10.43
N LYS A 170 -28.65 -9.27 10.00
CA LYS A 170 -29.47 -8.17 9.45
C LYS A 170 -29.83 -8.34 7.97
N LYS A 171 -29.53 -9.48 7.34
CA LYS A 171 -29.74 -9.73 5.90
C LYS A 171 -29.15 -8.66 4.98
N LYS A 172 -28.07 -7.99 5.42
CA LYS A 172 -27.29 -7.03 4.61
C LYS A 172 -26.18 -7.71 3.79
N PHE A 173 -26.13 -9.03 3.86
CA PHE A 173 -25.22 -9.88 3.10
C PHE A 173 -26.05 -10.97 2.43
N CYS A 174 -25.95 -11.07 1.10
CA CYS A 174 -26.57 -12.13 0.30
C CYS A 174 -25.49 -12.78 -0.57
N MET A 175 -25.65 -14.08 -0.83
CA MET A 175 -24.90 -14.75 -1.87
C MET A 175 -25.69 -14.59 -3.17
N VAL A 176 -25.04 -14.03 -4.19
CA VAL A 176 -25.62 -13.77 -5.51
C VAL A 176 -24.60 -14.21 -6.54
N SER A 177 -25.05 -14.84 -7.63
CA SER A 177 -24.23 -15.03 -8.83
C SER A 177 -24.11 -13.68 -9.53
N ASP A 178 -22.90 -13.13 -9.55
CA ASP A 178 -22.61 -11.80 -10.09
C ASP A 178 -21.43 -11.88 -11.05
N THR A 179 -21.47 -11.13 -12.14
CA THR A 179 -20.40 -11.10 -13.14
C THR A 179 -19.38 -10.06 -12.72
N ARG A 180 -18.13 -10.47 -12.46
CA ARG A 180 -17.05 -9.55 -12.09
C ARG A 180 -15.82 -9.77 -12.94
N TYR A 181 -15.01 -8.72 -13.07
CA TYR A 181 -13.67 -8.84 -13.64
C TYR A 181 -12.85 -9.83 -12.82
N SER A 182 -12.30 -10.81 -13.53
CA SER A 182 -11.34 -11.77 -13.02
C SER A 182 -10.11 -11.72 -13.93
N LEU A 183 -8.93 -11.82 -13.34
CA LEU A 183 -7.69 -11.98 -14.09
C LEU A 183 -7.42 -13.49 -14.18
N PRO A 184 -7.10 -14.04 -15.37
CA PRO A 184 -6.84 -15.48 -15.52
C PRO A 184 -5.71 -16.00 -14.61
N GLU A 185 -4.75 -15.14 -14.28
CA GLU A 185 -3.58 -15.45 -13.46
C GLU A 185 -3.86 -15.39 -11.95
N ILE A 186 -4.98 -14.79 -11.52
CA ILE A 186 -5.32 -14.63 -10.10
C ILE A 186 -6.66 -15.33 -9.86
N ILE A 187 -6.67 -16.37 -8.99
CA ILE A 187 -7.87 -17.14 -8.61
C ILE A 187 -8.88 -16.29 -7.79
N SER A 188 -8.73 -14.97 -7.75
CA SER A 188 -9.53 -14.03 -6.97
C SER A 188 -10.05 -12.88 -7.84
N HIS A 189 -11.24 -12.41 -7.50
CA HIS A 189 -11.83 -11.22 -8.10
C HIS A 189 -10.96 -9.99 -7.89
N VAL A 190 -10.91 -9.14 -8.93
CA VAL A 190 -10.29 -7.83 -8.85
C VAL A 190 -11.33 -6.84 -8.32
N TRP A 191 -10.96 -6.11 -7.28
CA TRP A 191 -11.76 -5.05 -6.67
C TRP A 191 -11.02 -3.74 -6.87
N ILE A 192 -11.72 -2.60 -6.78
CA ILE A 192 -11.19 -1.26 -7.11
C ILE A 192 -9.82 -0.98 -6.47
N MET A 193 -9.62 -1.35 -5.20
CA MET A 193 -8.36 -1.11 -4.48
C MET A 193 -7.20 -2.04 -4.90
N ASN A 194 -7.48 -3.00 -5.78
CA ASN A 194 -6.54 -3.95 -6.36
C ASN A 194 -6.34 -3.72 -7.87
N GLU A 195 -6.95 -2.67 -8.45
CA GLU A 195 -6.82 -2.34 -9.88
C GLU A 195 -5.53 -1.57 -10.17
N LEU A 196 -4.75 -2.03 -11.15
CA LEU A 196 -3.50 -1.38 -11.55
C LEU A 196 -3.68 -0.34 -12.67
N VAL A 197 -4.71 -0.47 -13.52
CA VAL A 197 -4.81 0.29 -14.77
C VAL A 197 -5.91 1.35 -14.72
N VAL A 198 -7.14 0.99 -14.33
CA VAL A 198 -8.26 1.94 -14.24
C VAL A 198 -9.09 1.61 -13.00
N GLU A 199 -9.14 2.53 -12.04
CA GLU A 199 -10.00 2.40 -10.86
C GLU A 199 -11.46 2.68 -11.23
N GLY A 200 -12.36 1.73 -10.97
CA GLY A 200 -13.81 1.94 -11.03
C GLY A 200 -14.50 1.56 -12.35
N VAL A 201 -13.89 0.71 -13.17
CA VAL A 201 -14.53 0.15 -14.37
C VAL A 201 -15.44 -1.02 -13.95
N GLY A 202 -16.71 -0.97 -14.33
CA GLY A 202 -17.69 -2.05 -14.10
C GLY A 202 -17.86 -2.96 -15.32
N PRO A 203 -18.39 -4.18 -15.16
CA PRO A 203 -18.73 -5.04 -16.29
C PRO A 203 -19.74 -4.34 -17.20
N GLN A 204 -19.49 -4.37 -18.51
CA GLN A 204 -20.38 -3.77 -19.50
C GLN A 204 -21.15 -4.88 -20.22
N ASN A 205 -22.48 -4.88 -20.06
CA ASN A 205 -23.34 -5.81 -20.77
C ASN A 205 -23.43 -5.37 -22.23
N ILE A 206 -22.98 -6.23 -23.14
CA ILE A 206 -23.20 -6.07 -24.58
C ILE A 206 -24.48 -6.86 -24.89
N LEU A 207 -25.56 -6.12 -25.19
CA LEU A 207 -26.83 -6.68 -25.68
C LEU A 207 -26.72 -7.08 -27.15
#